data_AF-A0A9X3D929-F1
#
_entry.id   AF-A0A9X3D929-F1
#
_cell.length_a   1.000
_cell.length_b   1.000
_cell.length_c   1.000
_cell.angle_alpha   90.00
_cell.angle_beta   90.00
_cell.angle_gamma   90.00
#
_symmetry.space_group_name_H-M   'P 1'
#
loop_
_entity.id
_entity.type
_entity.pdbx_description
1 polymer ?
#
loop_
_entity_poly.entity_id
_entity_poly.type
_entity_poly.pdbx_seq_one_letter_code
_entity_poly.pdbx_strand_id
1 'polypeptide(L)'
;MNAYVPIMVLGAIAVAFAVFSVGVAMLIGPKRYNRAKLEPYECGIEPHTESHALTPAGDDSTGGVLTASRITERAVQRIPVKYYLTAMLFIIFDIEIVFLYPWAVAFDLLGWFGLAAMALFIVNVSVAYAYEWRRGGLAWE
;
A
#
# COMPACT_ATOMS: atom_id res chain seq x y z
N MET A 1 -8.87 38.46 3.15
CA MET A 1 -9.51 37.32 2.46
C MET A 1 -8.85 36.05 2.96
N ASN A 2 -9.62 35.06 3.44
CA ASN A 2 -9.05 33.83 3.97
C ASN A 2 -8.58 32.93 2.81
N ALA A 3 -7.26 32.77 2.67
CA ALA A 3 -6.64 31.96 1.62
C ALA A 3 -7.05 30.47 1.66
N TYR A 4 -7.59 29.99 2.78
CA TYR A 4 -8.02 28.61 2.97
C TYR A 4 -9.44 28.31 2.44
N VAL A 5 -10.28 29.34 2.28
CA VAL A 5 -11.68 29.14 1.84
C VAL A 5 -11.74 28.49 0.44
N PRO A 6 -10.97 28.95 -0.57
CA PRO A 6 -10.96 28.29 -1.89
C PRO A 6 -10.51 26.82 -1.84
N ILE A 7 -9.54 26.49 -0.99
CA ILE A 7 -9.00 25.12 -0.85
C ILE A 7 -10.07 24.19 -0.29
N MET A 8 -10.75 24.62 0.77
CA MET A 8 -11.84 23.85 1.39
C MET A 8 -13.02 23.68 0.42
N VAL A 9 -13.37 24.72 -0.34
CA VAL A 9 -14.44 24.66 -1.35
C VAL A 9 -14.09 23.69 -2.47
N LEU A 10 -12.87 23.73 -3.00
CA LEU A 10 -12.42 22.78 -4.03
C LEU A 10 -12.42 21.34 -3.51
N GLY A 11 -11.93 21.11 -2.29
CA GLY A 11 -11.98 19.80 -1.64
C GLY A 11 -13.41 19.27 -1.49
N ALA A 12 -14.33 20.13 -1.04
CA ALA A 12 -15.74 19.78 -0.89
C ALA A 12 -16.40 19.44 -2.24
N ILE A 13 -16.13 20.23 -3.29
CA ILE A 13 -16.65 19.98 -4.64
C ILE A 13 -16.09 18.65 -5.18
N ALA A 14 -14.80 18.37 -4.99
CA ALA A 14 -14.18 17.13 -5.44
C ALA A 14 -14.82 15.89 -4.77
N VAL A 15 -15.03 15.94 -3.45
CA VAL A 15 -15.71 14.87 -2.72
C VAL A 15 -17.17 14.73 -3.17
N ALA A 16 -17.90 15.84 -3.31
CA ALA A 16 -19.27 15.84 -3.77
C ALA A 16 -19.40 15.23 -5.18
N PHE A 17 -18.49 15.58 -6.09
CA PHE A 17 -18.44 15.01 -7.43
C PHE A 17 -18.14 13.51 -7.42
N ALA A 18 -17.18 13.06 -6.61
CA ALA A 18 -16.86 11.64 -6.48
C ALA A 18 -18.07 10.83 -5.96
N VAL A 19 -18.72 11.31 -4.90
CA VAL A 19 -19.92 10.67 -4.33
C VAL A 19 -21.09 10.69 -5.30
N PHE A 20 -21.34 11.83 -5.96
CA PHE A 20 -22.38 11.96 -6.96
C PHE A 20 -22.16 11.00 -8.14
N SER A 21 -20.93 10.93 -8.65
CA SER A 21 -20.55 10.04 -9.74
C SER A 21 -20.81 8.57 -9.39
N VAL A 22 -20.38 8.13 -8.20
CA VAL A 22 -20.65 6.78 -7.71
C VAL A 22 -22.16 6.55 -7.53
N GLY A 23 -22.90 7.52 -6.99
CA GLY A 23 -24.35 7.45 -6.81
C GLY A 23 -25.12 7.31 -8.13
N VAL A 24 -24.75 8.09 -9.15
CA VAL A 24 -25.33 8.01 -10.50
C VAL A 24 -25.00 6.67 -11.15
N ALA A 25 -23.76 6.18 -11.01
CA ALA A 25 -23.37 4.87 -11.52
C ALA A 25 -24.20 3.73 -10.89
N MET A 26 -24.49 3.83 -9.60
CA MET A 26 -25.35 2.89 -8.89
C MET A 26 -26.82 2.98 -9.29
N LEU A 27 -27.31 4.15 -9.71
CA LEU A 27 -28.70 4.37 -10.13
C LEU A 27 -28.95 3.92 -11.57
N ILE A 28 -28.03 4.22 -12.50
CA ILE A 28 -28.19 3.95 -13.94
C ILE A 28 -27.74 2.52 -14.31
N GLY A 29 -26.77 1.96 -13.59
CA GLY A 29 -26.15 0.68 -13.92
C GLY A 29 -27.10 -0.53 -13.76
N PRO A 30 -27.24 -1.39 -14.79
CA PRO A 30 -28.07 -2.60 -14.69
C PRO A 30 -27.47 -3.58 -13.67
N LYS A 31 -28.13 -3.66 -12.51
CA LYS A 31 -27.69 -4.43 -11.35
C LYS A 31 -28.13 -5.91 -11.48
N ARG A 32 -27.28 -6.76 -12.09
CA ARG A 32 -27.54 -8.22 -12.23
C ARG A 32 -26.66 -9.03 -11.29
N TYR A 33 -27.23 -9.54 -10.20
CA TYR A 33 -26.57 -10.46 -9.28
C TYR A 33 -26.63 -11.89 -9.81
N ASN A 34 -25.47 -12.52 -9.90
CA ASN A 34 -25.34 -13.95 -10.10
C ASN A 34 -24.19 -14.43 -9.21
N ARG A 35 -24.25 -15.65 -8.65
CA ARG A 35 -23.20 -16.17 -7.74
C ARG A 35 -21.83 -16.17 -8.42
N ALA A 36 -21.78 -16.64 -9.66
CA ALA A 36 -20.58 -16.59 -10.51
C ALA A 36 -20.02 -15.18 -10.77
N LYS A 37 -20.82 -14.10 -10.61
CA LYS A 37 -20.33 -12.71 -10.72
C LYS A 37 -19.76 -12.15 -9.42
N LEU A 38 -20.04 -12.80 -8.29
CA LEU A 38 -19.64 -12.37 -6.94
C LEU A 38 -18.48 -13.22 -6.39
N GLU A 39 -18.15 -14.31 -7.07
CA GLU A 39 -16.99 -15.14 -6.77
C GLU A 39 -15.69 -14.40 -7.15
N PRO A 40 -14.62 -14.52 -6.34
CA PRO A 40 -13.30 -14.00 -6.70
C PRO A 40 -12.85 -14.52 -8.07
N TYR A 41 -12.22 -13.66 -8.85
CA TYR A 41 -11.70 -14.07 -10.16
C TYR A 41 -10.49 -14.98 -10.01
N GLU A 42 -10.60 -16.20 -10.52
CA GLU A 42 -9.57 -17.23 -10.43
C GLU A 42 -9.38 -17.99 -11.76
N CYS A 43 -9.67 -17.35 -12.90
CA CYS A 43 -9.58 -17.97 -14.23
C CYS A 43 -10.34 -19.32 -14.37
N GLY A 44 -11.37 -19.55 -13.56
CA GLY A 44 -12.16 -20.80 -13.55
C GLY A 44 -11.61 -21.92 -12.66
N ILE A 45 -10.55 -21.65 -11.90
CA ILE A 45 -10.03 -22.52 -10.85
C ILE A 45 -10.70 -22.09 -9.52
N GLU A 46 -11.04 -23.04 -8.63
CA GLU A 46 -11.50 -22.64 -7.30
C GLU A 46 -10.33 -21.93 -6.58
N PRO A 47 -10.55 -20.83 -5.84
CA PRO A 47 -9.51 -20.25 -5.00
C PRO A 47 -9.17 -21.24 -3.88
N HIS A 48 -8.38 -22.25 -4.20
CA HIS A 48 -7.71 -23.07 -3.22
C HIS A 48 -6.66 -22.18 -2.59
N THR A 49 -6.81 -21.97 -1.30
CA THR A 49 -5.64 -21.75 -0.46
C THR A 49 -4.79 -23.01 -0.62
N GLU A 50 -3.84 -23.01 -1.57
CA GLU A 50 -2.96 -24.16 -1.78
C GLU A 50 -2.12 -24.36 -0.52
N SER A 51 -2.61 -25.23 0.35
CA SER A 51 -1.86 -25.93 1.37
C SER A 51 -0.91 -26.89 0.67
N HIS A 52 0.16 -26.38 0.07
CA HIS A 52 1.27 -27.18 -0.47
C HIS A 52 2.12 -27.81 0.66
N ALA A 53 1.47 -28.22 1.76
CA ALA A 53 2.09 -28.79 2.95
C ALA A 53 1.08 -29.63 3.77
N LEU A 54 0.36 -30.57 3.15
CA LEU A 54 0.09 -31.89 3.76
C LEU A 54 -0.64 -32.80 2.76
N THR A 55 0.10 -33.50 1.92
CA THR A 55 -0.34 -34.83 1.47
C THR A 55 0.39 -35.84 2.34
N PRO A 56 -0.18 -36.36 3.44
CA PRO A 56 0.06 -37.75 3.75
C PRO A 56 -0.72 -38.53 2.70
N ALA A 57 0.00 -39.17 1.77
CA ALA A 57 -0.56 -40.29 1.05
C ALA A 57 -1.09 -41.27 2.10
N GLY A 58 -2.41 -41.39 2.16
CA GLY A 58 -3.10 -42.12 3.21
C GLY A 58 -4.51 -42.37 2.76
N ASP A 59 -4.67 -43.49 2.05
CA ASP A 59 -5.86 -44.31 2.05
C ASP A 59 -6.57 -44.22 3.41
N ASP A 60 -7.84 -43.80 3.43
CA ASP A 60 -8.73 -44.32 4.45
C ASP A 60 -10.19 -44.26 4.01
N SER A 61 -10.72 -45.47 3.83
CA SER A 61 -12.10 -45.84 3.54
C SER A 61 -13.02 -45.76 4.76
N THR A 62 -12.73 -44.94 5.76
CA THR A 62 -13.47 -44.95 7.04
C THR A 62 -14.15 -43.62 7.30
N GLY A 63 -15.49 -43.65 7.30
CA GLY A 63 -16.31 -42.49 7.59
C GLY A 63 -16.16 -41.96 9.02
N GLY A 64 -16.40 -40.65 9.15
CA GLY A 64 -17.09 -40.10 10.31
C GLY A 64 -16.27 -39.25 11.29
N VAL A 65 -16.63 -37.96 11.31
CA VAL A 65 -17.00 -37.21 12.54
C VAL A 65 -15.90 -36.47 13.34
N LEU A 66 -14.59 -36.59 13.11
CA LEU A 66 -13.60 -35.98 14.03
C LEU A 66 -12.64 -34.89 13.48
N THR A 67 -13.01 -34.17 12.42
CA THR A 67 -12.09 -33.16 11.83
C THR A 67 -12.70 -31.77 11.60
N ALA A 68 -13.86 -31.46 12.19
CA ALA A 68 -14.43 -30.11 12.14
C ALA A 68 -13.63 -29.07 12.94
N SER A 69 -12.72 -29.50 13.84
CA SER A 69 -11.89 -28.60 14.66
C SER A 69 -10.62 -28.09 13.98
N ARG A 70 -10.31 -28.52 12.74
CA ARG A 70 -9.13 -28.07 11.97
C ARG A 70 -9.44 -27.00 10.90
N ILE A 71 -10.66 -26.47 10.85
CA ILE A 71 -11.07 -25.48 9.82
C ILE A 71 -10.72 -24.03 10.24
N THR A 72 -10.20 -23.83 11.45
CA THR A 72 -9.91 -22.50 12.01
C THR A 72 -8.45 -22.05 11.86
N GLU A 73 -7.62 -22.76 11.10
CA GLU A 73 -6.31 -22.22 10.69
C GLU A 73 -6.44 -21.62 9.30
N ARG A 74 -7.01 -20.42 9.24
CA ARG A 74 -6.84 -19.52 8.10
C ARG A 74 -5.33 -19.33 7.91
N ALA A 75 -4.75 -19.97 6.92
CA ALA A 75 -3.40 -19.69 6.47
C ALA A 75 -3.37 -18.24 5.96
N VAL A 76 -3.00 -17.30 6.84
CA VAL A 76 -2.65 -15.95 6.44
C VAL A 76 -1.41 -16.07 5.56
N GLN A 77 -1.59 -15.92 4.25
CA GLN A 77 -0.47 -15.90 3.32
C GLN A 77 0.48 -14.77 3.77
N ARG A 78 1.76 -15.12 4.01
CA ARG A 78 2.76 -14.15 4.43
C ARG A 78 3.01 -13.21 3.25
N ILE A 79 2.63 -11.95 3.43
CA ILE A 79 2.94 -10.90 2.46
C ILE A 79 4.47 -10.71 2.46
N PRO A 80 5.12 -10.67 1.29
CA PRO A 80 6.57 -10.60 1.23
C PRO A 80 7.08 -9.26 1.80
N VAL A 81 8.24 -9.30 2.46
CA VAL A 81 8.81 -8.17 3.22
C VAL A 81 9.15 -6.96 2.34
N LYS A 82 9.27 -7.15 1.01
CA LYS A 82 9.59 -6.09 0.04
C LYS A 82 8.66 -4.87 0.11
N TYR A 83 7.38 -5.05 0.46
CA TYR A 83 6.46 -3.93 0.66
C TYR A 83 6.79 -3.10 1.92
N TYR A 84 7.33 -3.73 2.96
CA TYR A 84 7.74 -3.04 4.17
C TYR A 84 9.02 -2.21 3.93
N LEU A 85 10.01 -2.77 3.24
CA LEU A 85 11.26 -2.07 2.95
C LEU A 85 11.00 -0.81 2.12
N THR A 86 10.12 -0.89 1.13
CA THR A 86 9.77 0.27 0.29
C THR A 86 8.92 1.28 1.02
N ALA A 87 7.97 0.86 1.87
CA ALA A 87 7.21 1.77 2.71
C ALA A 87 8.09 2.51 3.73
N MET A 88 9.02 1.79 4.39
CA MET A 88 9.95 2.40 5.34
C MET A 88 10.90 3.39 4.66
N LEU A 89 11.40 3.05 3.47
CA LEU A 89 12.20 3.97 2.65
C LEU A 89 11.42 5.20 2.23
N PHE A 90 10.16 5.04 1.81
CA PHE A 90 9.27 6.14 1.45
C PHE A 90 9.06 7.10 2.63
N ILE A 91 8.82 6.57 3.83
CA ILE A 91 8.65 7.39 5.04
C ILE A 91 9.92 8.20 5.35
N ILE A 92 11.11 7.59 5.22
CA ILE A 92 12.38 8.26 5.46
C ILE A 92 12.63 9.37 4.42
N PHE A 93 12.34 9.10 3.14
CA PHE A 93 12.45 10.10 2.09
C PHE A 93 11.41 11.24 2.23
N ASP A 94 10.19 10.93 2.65
CA ASP A 94 9.13 11.94 2.87
C ASP A 94 9.53 12.90 4.01
N ILE A 95 10.10 12.38 5.11
CA ILE A 95 10.57 13.24 6.20
C ILE A 95 11.78 14.11 5.78
N GLU A 96 12.64 13.65 4.86
CA GLU A 96 13.70 14.50 4.28
C GLU A 96 13.10 15.71 3.55
N ILE A 97 12.03 15.51 2.78
CA ILE A 97 11.34 16.60 2.07
C ILE A 97 10.71 17.59 3.06
N VAL A 98 10.14 17.09 4.16
CA VAL A 98 9.59 17.94 5.23
C VAL A 98 10.66 18.87 5.82
N PHE A 99 11.91 18.42 5.94
CA PHE A 99 13.02 19.29 6.38
C PHE A 99 13.57 20.21 5.29
N LEU A 100 13.49 19.79 4.03
CA LEU A 100 13.89 20.61 2.88
C LEU A 100 12.94 21.79 2.67
N TYR A 101 11.65 21.64 2.97
CA TYR A 101 10.64 22.66 2.68
C TYR A 101 10.87 23.99 3.43
N PRO A 102 11.06 24.02 4.77
CA PRO A 102 11.33 25.26 5.49
C PRO A 102 12.62 25.94 5.03
N TRP A 103 13.66 25.17 4.73
CA TRP A 103 14.92 25.71 4.21
C TRP A 103 14.75 26.31 2.81
N ALA A 104 13.99 25.65 1.93
CA ALA A 104 13.71 26.16 0.59
C ALA A 104 12.90 27.46 0.64
N VAL A 105 11.93 27.57 1.55
CA VAL A 105 11.13 28.80 1.73
C VAL A 105 11.96 29.93 2.36
N ALA A 106 12.89 29.60 3.27
CA ALA A 106 13.73 30.59 3.96
C ALA A 106 15.13 30.78 3.35
N PHE A 107 15.37 30.29 2.13
CA PHE A 107 16.70 30.23 1.51
C PHE A 107 17.40 31.59 1.48
N ASP A 108 16.64 32.65 1.17
CA ASP A 108 17.15 34.02 1.03
C ASP A 108 17.77 34.59 2.33
N LEU A 109 17.39 34.06 3.50
CA LEU A 109 17.89 34.51 4.80
C LEU A 109 19.18 33.80 5.24
N LEU A 110 19.39 32.56 4.79
CA LEU A 110 20.50 31.72 5.25
C LEU A 110 21.73 31.79 4.33
N GLY A 111 21.54 32.20 3.07
CA GLY A 111 22.62 32.36 2.09
C GLY A 111 23.52 31.13 1.95
N TRP A 112 24.82 31.36 1.77
CA TRP A 112 25.80 30.28 1.56
C TRP A 112 25.94 29.31 2.74
N PHE A 113 25.73 29.77 3.97
CA PHE A 113 25.76 28.90 5.15
C PHE A 113 24.60 27.89 5.12
N GLY A 114 23.39 28.34 4.78
CA GLY A 114 22.25 27.46 4.60
C GLY A 114 22.47 26.45 3.50
N LEU A 115 23.08 26.85 2.38
CA LEU A 115 23.41 25.95 1.28
C LEU A 115 24.39 24.88 1.72
N ALA A 116 25.49 25.24 2.40
CA ALA A 116 26.47 24.28 2.89
C ALA A 116 25.87 23.31 3.93
N ALA A 117 25.08 23.83 4.88
CA ALA A 117 24.42 23.01 5.90
C ALA A 117 23.42 22.02 5.27
N MET A 118 22.63 22.48 4.30
CA MET A 118 21.65 21.63 3.62
C MET A 118 22.31 20.60 2.69
N ALA A 119 23.37 20.99 1.97
CA ALA A 119 24.14 20.05 1.17
C ALA A 119 24.72 18.93 2.04
N LEU A 120 25.25 19.26 3.22
CA LEU A 120 25.75 18.28 4.17
C LEU A 120 24.63 17.37 4.71
N PHE A 121 23.46 17.93 5.01
CA PHE A 121 22.28 17.15 5.40
C PHE A 121 21.85 16.17 4.31
N ILE A 122 21.65 16.64 3.07
CA ILE A 122 21.25 15.80 1.92
C ILE A 122 22.26 14.69 1.70
N VAL A 123 23.56 15.01 1.69
CA VAL A 123 24.62 14.01 1.50
C VAL A 123 24.57 12.95 2.61
N ASN A 124 24.47 13.36 3.87
CA ASN A 124 24.49 12.44 4.99
C ASN A 124 23.30 11.47 4.98
N VAL A 125 22.09 11.94 4.66
CA VAL A 125 20.92 11.06 4.58
C VAL A 125 20.92 10.22 3.29
N SER A 126 21.40 10.79 2.17
CA SER A 126 21.58 10.05 0.91
C SER A 126 22.53 8.87 1.04
N VAL A 127 23.47 8.87 2.00
CA VAL A 127 24.33 7.71 2.28
C VAL A 127 23.50 6.50 2.72
N ALA A 128 22.48 6.70 3.56
CA ALA A 128 21.60 5.61 4.00
C ALA A 128 20.77 5.05 2.82
N TYR A 129 20.23 5.93 1.97
CA TYR A 129 19.53 5.53 0.76
C TYR A 129 20.45 4.77 -0.22
N ALA A 130 21.64 5.30 -0.49
CA ALA A 130 22.63 4.69 -1.37
C ALA A 130 23.10 3.33 -0.83
N TYR A 131 23.22 3.18 0.49
CA TYR A 131 23.56 1.92 1.13
C TYR A 131 22.47 0.85 0.93
N GLU A 132 21.20 1.20 1.15
CA GLU A 132 20.08 0.29 0.96
C GLU A 132 19.93 -0.12 -0.52
N TRP A 133 20.14 0.83 -1.44
CA TRP A 133 20.21 0.57 -2.87
C TRP A 133 21.30 -0.44 -3.22
N ARG A 134 22.50 -0.27 -2.65
CA ARG A 134 23.64 -1.18 -2.86
C ARG A 134 23.39 -2.58 -2.30
N ARG A 135 22.59 -2.72 -1.24
CA ARG A 135 22.22 -4.02 -0.66
C ARG A 135 21.06 -4.71 -1.36
N GLY A 136 20.47 -4.09 -2.39
CA GLY A 136 19.37 -4.69 -3.13
C GLY A 136 18.04 -4.68 -2.37
N GLY A 137 17.86 -3.77 -1.39
CA GLY A 137 16.59 -3.61 -0.66
C GLY A 137 15.38 -3.25 -1.55
N LEU A 138 15.65 -2.92 -2.82
CA LEU A 138 14.68 -2.55 -3.84
C LEU A 138 14.59 -3.55 -5.00
N ALA A 139 15.16 -4.76 -4.87
CA ALA A 139 15.01 -5.79 -5.91
C ALA A 139 13.58 -6.36 -5.90
N TRP A 140 12.98 -6.46 -7.09
CA TRP A 140 11.57 -6.87 -7.28
C TRP A 140 11.42 -8.18 -8.07
N GLU A 141 12.35 -9.11 -7.88
CA GLU A 141 12.26 -10.48 -8.40
C GLU A 141 11.49 -11.42 -7.45
#